data_AF-A0A923W8J4-F1
#
_entry.id   AF-A0A923W8J4-F1
#
_cell.length_a   1.000
_cell.length_b   1.000
_cell.length_c   1.000
_cell.angle_alpha   90.00
_cell.angle_beta   90.00
_cell.angle_gamma   90.00
#
_symmetry.space_group_name_H-M   'P 1'
#
loop_
_entity.id
_entity.type
_entity.pdbx_description
1 polymer ?
#
loop_
_entity_poly.entity_id
_entity_poly.type
_entity_poly.pdbx_seq_one_letter_code
_entity_poly.pdbx_strand_id
1 'polypeptide(L)' 'MTQVKKLWPLLTATHRYDKSISTFNRGRGQQIEAPILAYLIETAQGRILYDVGCDHAKIA' A
#
# COMPACT_ATOMS: atom_id res chain seq x y z
N MET A 1 7.71 2.11 22.71
CA MET A 1 7.94 1.77 21.28
C MET A 1 9.29 1.12 21.15
N THR A 2 9.42 0.12 20.28
CA THR A 2 10.62 -0.70 20.13
C THR A 2 11.29 -0.41 18.80
N GLN A 3 12.61 -0.56 18.71
CA GLN A 3 13.33 -0.27 17.46
C GLN A 3 12.92 -1.23 16.33
N VAL A 4 12.76 -0.69 15.11
CA VAL A 4 12.59 -1.47 13.88
C VAL A 4 13.91 -2.14 13.53
N LYS A 5 13.89 -3.47 13.38
CA LYS A 5 15.03 -4.26 12.94
C LYS A 5 15.02 -4.50 11.43
N LYS A 6 13.81 -4.68 10.86
CA LYS A 6 13.63 -4.88 9.42
C LYS A 6 12.28 -4.31 8.99
N LEU A 7 12.25 -3.71 7.81
CA LEU A 7 11.05 -3.18 7.20
C LEU A 7 10.97 -3.75 5.79
N TRP A 8 9.94 -4.57 5.56
CA TRP A 8 9.70 -5.19 4.27
C TRP A 8 8.50 -4.52 3.60
N PRO A 9 8.70 -3.78 2.50
CA PRO A 9 7.59 -3.41 1.64
C PRO A 9 7.12 -4.64 0.88
N LEU A 10 5.82 -4.93 0.97
CA LEU A 10 5.17 -6.03 0.27
C LEU A 10 4.29 -5.43 -0.82
N LEU A 11 4.64 -5.68 -2.09
CA LEU A 11 3.76 -5.33 -3.20
C LEU A 11 2.59 -6.32 -3.24
N THR A 12 1.39 -5.83 -2.97
CA THR A 12 0.18 -6.67 -2.88
C THR A 12 -0.67 -6.63 -4.15
N ALA A 13 -0.64 -5.52 -4.88
CA ALA A 13 -1.31 -5.34 -6.17
C ALA A 13 -0.83 -4.05 -6.87
N THR A 14 -1.26 -3.85 -8.11
CA THR A 14 -1.30 -2.52 -8.74
C THR A 14 -2.74 -2.14 -9.04
N HIS A 15 -3.05 -0.85 -8.99
CA HIS A 15 -4.38 -0.32 -9.29
C HIS A 15 -4.26 0.82 -10.30
N ARG A 16 -5.06 0.75 -11.37
CA ARG A 16 -5.14 1.79 -12.38
C ARG A 16 -6.37 2.65 -12.15
N TYR A 17 -6.16 3.96 -11.95
CA TYR A 17 -7.24 4.90 -11.64
C TYR A 17 -6.89 6.34 -12.07
N ASP A 18 -7.89 7.23 -12.07
CA ASP A 18 -7.68 8.66 -12.34
C ASP A 18 -6.92 9.33 -11.19
N LYS A 19 -5.79 9.99 -11.51
CA LYS A 19 -4.89 10.58 -10.52
C LYS A 19 -5.57 11.56 -9.55
N SER A 20 -6.69 12.16 -9.93
CA SER A 20 -7.45 13.02 -9.01
C SER A 20 -7.96 12.30 -7.75
N ILE A 21 -8.07 10.96 -7.76
CA ILE A 21 -8.40 10.15 -6.58
C ILE A 21 -7.29 10.22 -5.51
N SER A 22 -6.02 10.28 -5.92
CA SER A 22 -4.88 10.36 -4.98
C SER A 22 -4.36 11.78 -4.76
N THR A 23 -4.70 12.72 -5.64
CA THR A 23 -4.28 14.12 -5.51
C THR A 23 -5.43 15.09 -5.76
N PHE A 24 -5.91 15.74 -4.68
CA PHE A 24 -7.01 16.70 -4.74
C PHE A 24 -6.74 17.83 -5.75
N ASN A 25 -7.66 18.02 -6.70
CA ASN A 25 -7.60 19.02 -7.78
C ASN A 25 -6.33 18.99 -8.64
N ARG A 26 -5.65 17.85 -8.75
CA ARG A 26 -4.46 17.69 -9.60
C ARG A 26 -4.58 16.44 -10.47
N GLY A 27 -4.16 16.54 -11.74
CA GLY A 27 -4.06 15.39 -12.64
C GLY A 27 -5.40 14.82 -13.11
N ARG A 28 -6.48 15.61 -13.13
CA ARG A 28 -7.78 15.18 -13.64
C ARG A 28 -7.66 14.70 -15.10
N GLY A 29 -8.22 13.53 -15.40
CA GLY A 29 -8.14 12.89 -16.71
C GLY A 29 -6.85 12.10 -16.94
N GLN A 30 -5.87 12.18 -16.03
CA GLN A 30 -4.64 11.40 -16.11
C GLN A 30 -4.86 10.04 -15.45
N GLN A 31 -4.82 8.97 -16.25
CA GLN A 31 -4.75 7.61 -15.73
C GLN A 31 -3.35 7.31 -15.21
N ILE A 32 -3.26 6.76 -14.00
CA ILE A 32 -2.00 6.27 -13.42
C ILE A 32 -2.19 4.83 -12.97
N GLU A 33 -1.10 4.07 -12.98
CA GLU A 33 -1.01 2.78 -12.29
C GLU A 33 -0.16 2.98 -11.04
N ALA A 34 -0.71 2.66 -9.87
CA ALA A 34 -0.03 2.83 -8.59
C ALA A 34 0.03 1.51 -7.81
N PRO A 35 1.11 1.25 -7.05
CA PRO A 35 1.23 0.06 -6.23
C PRO A 35 0.35 0.16 -4.98
N ILE A 36 -0.20 -0.98 -4.55
CA ILE A 36 -0.81 -1.18 -3.23
C ILE A 36 0.20 -1.93 -2.38
N LEU A 37 0.67 -1.29 -1.30
CA LEU A 37 1.72 -1.82 -0.44
C LEU A 37 1.17 -2.17 0.94
N ALA A 38 1.63 -3.29 1.49
CA ALA A 38 1.61 -3.57 2.92
C ALA A 38 3.04 -3.57 3.46
N TYR A 39 3.21 -3.43 4.77
CA TYR A 39 4.53 -3.45 5.39
C TYR A 39 4.61 -4.48 6.51
N LEU A 40 5.56 -5.42 6.39
CA LEU A 40 5.93 -6.28 7.51
C LEU A 40 7.10 -5.64 8.25
N ILE A 41 6.83 -5.21 9.48
CA ILE A 41 7.79 -4.54 10.35
C ILE A 41 8.23 -5.53 11.43
N GLU A 42 9.52 -5.85 11.45
CA GLU A 42 10.11 -6.75 12.44
C GLU A 42 10.79 -5.94 13.56
N THR A 43 10.52 -6.30 14.81
CA THR A 43 11.07 -5.66 16.01
C THR A 43 11.73 -6.70 16.93
N ALA A 44 12.24 -6.30 18.09
CA ALA A 44 12.70 -7.29 19.07
C ALA A 44 11.56 -8.05 19.77
N GLN A 45 10.32 -7.55 19.69
CA GLN A 45 9.16 -8.02 20.45
C GLN A 45 8.15 -8.77 19.57
N GLY A 46 8.40 -8.84 18.26
CA GLY A 46 7.51 -9.51 17.32
C GLY A 46 7.45 -8.77 15.99
N ARG A 47 6.41 -9.11 15.22
CA ARG A 47 6.15 -8.54 13.90
C ARG A 47 4.83 -7.79 13.89
N ILE A 48 4.82 -6.68 13.17
CA ILE A 48 3.64 -5.87 12.92
C ILE A 48 3.39 -5.93 11.42
N LEU A 49 2.17 -6.32 11.03
CA LEU A 49 1.69 -6.17 9.67
C LEU A 49 0.89 -4.87 9.61
N TYR A 50 1.42 -3.88 8.90
CA TYR A 50 0.77 -2.59 8.68
C TYR A 50 0.10 -2.59 7.31
N ASP A 51 -1.23 -2.43 7.33
CA ASP A 51 -2.14 -2.69 6.21
C ASP A 51 -2.10 -4.15 5.73
N VAL A 52 -3.04 -4.55 4.87
CA VAL A 52 -3.19 -5.94 4.39
C VAL A 52 -3.42 -6.05 2.88
N GLY A 53 -3.35 -4.93 2.16
CA GLY A 53 -3.67 -4.89 0.74
C GLY A 53 -5.17 -5.07 0.48
N CYS A 54 -5.52 -5.66 -0.66
CA CYS A 54 -6.92 -5.84 -1.04
C CYS A 54 -7.26 -7.31 -1.28
N ASP A 55 -8.50 -7.66 -0.95
CA ASP A 55 -9.08 -8.95 -1.29
C ASP A 55 -9.48 -8.96 -2.76
N HIS A 56 -8.74 -9.71 -3.59
CA HIS A 56 -8.98 -9.77 -5.03
C HIS A 56 -10.41 -10.19 -5.39
N ALA A 57 -11.04 -11.05 -4.57
CA ALA A 57 -12.40 -11.53 -4.81
C ALA A 57 -13.48 -10.46 -4.58
N LYS A 58 -13.15 -9.32 -3.97
CA LYS A 58 -14.08 -8.21 -3.71
C LYS A 58 -13.99 -7.06 -4.72
N ILE A 59 -13.05 -7.13 -5.65
CA ILE A 59 -12.76 -6.07 -6.63
C ILE A 59 -13.03 -6.55 -8.07
N ALA A 60 -13.39 -7.82 -8.25
CA ALA A 60 -13.75 -8.45 -9.53
C ALA A 60 -15.25 -8.32 -9.81
#